data_AF-A0A3C0S676-F1
#
_entry.id   AF-A0A3C0S676-F1
#
_cell.length_a   1.000
_cell.length_b   1.000
_cell.length_c   1.000
_cell.angle_alpha   90.00
_cell.angle_beta   90.00
_cell.angle_gamma   90.00
#
_symmetry.space_group_name_H-M   'P 1'
#
loop_
_entity.id
_entity.type
_entity.pdbx_description
1 polymer ?
#
loop_
_entity_poly.entity_id
_entity_poly.type
_entity_poly.pdbx_seq_one_letter_code
_entity_poly.pdbx_strand_id
1 'polypeptide(L)'
;MEERYLQVSSGRGPKECNMAVRLVFDRLAVESRKVGVEVTEIEREDVDGLPCSLIVRLSGRDMEQLIDHWVGTICWVCKSPFRPLHKQIGRA
;
A
#
# COMPACT_ATOMS: atom_id res chain seq x y z
N MET A 1 20.93 7.69 -10.41
CA MET A 1 19.78 6.79 -10.15
C MET A 1 19.50 6.98 -8.69
N GLU A 2 18.32 7.49 -8.37
CA GLU A 2 17.98 7.84 -7.00
C GLU A 2 17.30 6.64 -6.33
N GLU A 3 17.40 6.59 -5.01
CA GLU A 3 16.74 5.57 -4.19
C GLU A 3 15.96 6.25 -3.07
N ARG A 4 14.75 5.76 -2.83
CA ARG A 4 13.85 6.25 -1.77
C ARG A 4 13.16 5.07 -1.12
N TYR A 5 12.93 5.17 0.18
CA TYR A 5 12.21 4.15 0.93
C TYR A 5 10.84 4.70 1.33
N LEU A 6 9.80 3.92 1.09
CA LEU A 6 8.44 4.22 1.52
C LEU A 6 7.96 3.13 2.47
N GLN A 7 7.34 3.56 3.56
CA GLN A 7 6.62 2.67 4.45
C GLN A 7 5.12 2.79 4.20
N VAL A 8 4.46 1.66 3.99
CA VAL A 8 3.01 1.56 3.93
C VAL A 8 2.57 0.73 5.12
N SER A 9 1.79 1.31 6.02
CA SER A 9 1.27 0.60 7.18
C SER A 9 -0.20 0.93 7.41
N SER A 10 -0.91 -0.03 7.99
CA SER A 10 -2.27 0.16 8.47
C SER A 10 -2.27 0.61 9.92
N GLY A 11 -3.26 1.44 10.29
CA GLY A 11 -3.56 1.70 11.70
C GLY A 11 -4.11 0.46 12.42
N ARG A 12 -4.46 0.62 13.71
CA ARG A 12 -5.18 -0.41 14.49
C ARG A 12 -6.63 -0.50 14.03
N GLY A 13 -6.84 -1.11 12.87
CA GLY A 13 -8.15 -1.33 12.28
C GLY A 13 -8.48 -2.81 12.16
N PRO A 14 -9.71 -3.15 11.72
CA PRO A 14 -10.08 -4.53 11.45
C PRO A 14 -9.29 -5.08 10.22
N LYS A 15 -9.43 -6.37 9.89
CA LYS A 15 -8.67 -7.05 8.81
C LYS A 15 -8.71 -6.32 7.47
N GLU A 16 -9.76 -5.55 7.21
CA GLU A 16 -9.89 -4.67 6.06
C GLU A 16 -8.72 -3.67 5.92
N CYS A 17 -8.18 -3.15 7.02
CA CYS A 17 -7.06 -2.19 7.00
C CYS A 17 -5.75 -2.86 6.56
N ASN A 18 -5.47 -4.10 7.02
CA ASN A 18 -4.30 -4.86 6.56
C ASN A 18 -4.44 -5.20 5.05
N MET A 19 -5.66 -5.53 4.61
CA MET A 19 -5.92 -5.72 3.18
C MET A 19 -5.66 -4.44 2.37
N ALA A 20 -5.98 -3.26 2.92
CA ALA A 20 -5.70 -1.99 2.26
C ALA A 20 -4.20 -1.79 2.02
N VAL A 21 -3.32 -2.18 2.95
CA VAL A 21 -1.85 -2.13 2.77
C VAL A 21 -1.42 -2.94 1.55
N ARG A 22 -1.97 -4.15 1.38
CA ARG A 22 -1.69 -4.98 0.20
C ARG A 22 -2.14 -4.30 -1.09
N LEU A 23 -3.35 -3.76 -1.10
CA LEU A 23 -3.94 -3.12 -2.28
C LEU A 23 -3.19 -1.83 -2.67
N VAL A 24 -2.75 -1.05 -1.67
CA VAL A 24 -1.90 0.12 -1.85
C VAL A 24 -0.57 -0.29 -2.47
N PHE A 25 0.10 -1.32 -1.94
CA PHE A 25 1.35 -1.82 -2.51
C PHE A 25 1.19 -2.29 -3.96
N ASP A 26 0.18 -3.11 -4.24
CA ASP A 26 -0.07 -3.62 -5.59
C ASP A 26 -0.33 -2.46 -6.57
N ARG A 27 -1.05 -1.41 -6.13
CA ARG A 27 -1.31 -0.22 -6.93
C ARG A 27 -0.06 0.63 -7.14
N LEU A 28 0.72 0.87 -6.08
CA LEU A 28 1.99 1.59 -6.14
C LEU A 28 2.95 0.91 -7.14
N ALA A 29 3.10 -0.42 -7.06
CA ALA A 29 3.96 -1.17 -7.98
C ALA A 29 3.53 -1.07 -9.45
N VAL A 30 2.22 -0.93 -9.73
CA VAL A 30 1.73 -0.70 -11.09
C VAL A 30 2.04 0.73 -11.55
N GLU A 31 1.87 1.73 -10.71
CA GLU A 31 2.14 3.13 -11.06
C GLU A 31 3.63 3.40 -11.23
N SER A 32 4.48 2.91 -10.32
CA SER A 32 5.94 3.01 -10.42
C SER A 32 6.47 2.44 -11.73
N ARG A 33 5.99 1.24 -12.14
CA ARG A 33 6.39 0.63 -13.41
C ARG A 33 6.03 1.47 -14.63
N LYS A 34 4.92 2.23 -14.60
CA LYS A 34 4.53 3.11 -15.73
C LYS A 34 5.46 4.29 -15.91
N VAL A 35 6.10 4.74 -14.83
CA VAL A 35 7.06 5.86 -14.83
C VAL A 35 8.52 5.38 -14.83
N GLY A 36 8.76 4.08 -15.02
CA GLY A 36 10.12 3.52 -15.06
C GLY A 36 10.82 3.44 -13.70
N VAL A 37 10.05 3.42 -12.61
CA VAL A 37 10.55 3.24 -11.24
C VAL A 37 10.39 1.78 -10.83
N GLU A 38 11.49 1.17 -10.40
CA GLU A 38 11.51 -0.17 -9.84
C GLU A 38 11.06 -0.14 -8.37
N VAL A 39 10.25 -1.12 -7.97
CA VAL A 39 9.79 -1.28 -6.58
C VAL A 39 10.29 -2.63 -6.06
N THR A 40 11.04 -2.61 -4.96
CA THR A 40 11.50 -3.81 -4.27
C THR A 40 10.91 -3.84 -2.85
N GLU A 41 10.29 -4.94 -2.44
CA GLU A 41 9.91 -5.18 -1.04
C GLU A 41 11.17 -5.44 -0.22
N ILE A 42 11.37 -4.68 0.86
CA ILE A 42 12.53 -4.79 1.75
C ILE A 42 12.14 -5.49 3.04
N GLU A 43 11.05 -5.04 3.64
CA GLU A 43 10.51 -5.64 4.87
C GLU A 43 8.99 -5.73 4.80
N ARG A 44 8.46 -6.74 5.49
CA ARG A 44 7.03 -7.03 5.58
C ARG A 44 6.69 -7.60 6.93
N GLU A 45 5.64 -7.03 7.53
CA GLU A 45 4.99 -7.57 8.71
C GLU A 45 3.59 -8.02 8.35
N ASP A 46 3.25 -9.24 8.74
CA ASP A 46 1.94 -9.83 8.50
C ASP A 46 1.19 -10.06 9.82
N VAL A 47 -0.11 -9.78 9.81
CA VAL A 47 -1.05 -10.14 10.87
C VAL A 47 -2.21 -10.90 10.24
N ASP A 48 -2.49 -12.10 10.76
CA ASP A 48 -3.52 -13.02 10.23
C ASP A 48 -3.39 -13.31 8.72
N GLY A 49 -2.15 -13.35 8.21
CA GLY A 49 -1.85 -13.64 6.79
C GLY A 49 -2.03 -12.45 5.84
N LEU A 50 -2.26 -11.24 6.36
CA LEU A 50 -2.34 -10.00 5.58
C LEU A 50 -1.24 -9.03 6.03
N PRO A 51 -0.62 -8.26 5.11
CA PRO A 51 0.40 -7.30 5.48
C PRO A 51 -0.20 -6.16 6.29
N CYS A 52 0.34 -5.89 7.46
CA CYS A 52 0.00 -4.69 8.25
C CYS A 52 1.03 -3.58 8.09
N SER A 53 2.25 -3.92 7.67
CA SER A 53 3.34 -2.98 7.38
C SER A 53 4.23 -3.51 6.27
N LEU A 54 4.63 -2.65 5.34
CA LEU A 54 5.54 -2.92 4.24
C LEU A 54 6.54 -1.78 4.12
N ILE A 55 7.82 -2.10 4.01
CA ILE A 55 8.85 -1.14 3.60
C ILE A 55 9.28 -1.52 2.19
N VAL A 56 9.19 -0.55 1.28
CA VAL A 56 9.57 -0.72 -0.12
C VAL A 56 10.67 0.24 -0.49
N ARG A 57 11.60 -0.24 -1.31
CA ARG A 57 12.61 0.60 -1.97
C ARG A 57 12.11 0.93 -3.37
N LEU A 58 12.07 2.22 -3.67
CA LEU A 58 11.89 2.76 -5.00
C LEU A 58 13.26 3.11 -5.58
N SER A 59 13.53 2.68 -6.80
CA SER A 59 14.75 3.02 -7.55
C SER A 59 14.39 3.49 -8.96
N GLY A 60 14.88 4.66 -9.35
CA GLY A 60 14.52 5.26 -10.63
C GLY A 60 15.09 6.65 -10.84
N ARG A 61 14.51 7.38 -11.80
CA ARG A 61 14.76 8.81 -12.05
C ARG A 61 13.45 9.56 -11.81
N ASP A 62 13.54 10.82 -11.37
CA ASP A 62 12.39 11.72 -11.20
C ASP A 62 11.24 11.13 -10.36
N MET A 63 11.58 10.55 -9.20
CA MET A 63 10.60 9.91 -8.31
C MET A 63 9.78 10.88 -7.45
N GLU A 64 10.11 12.18 -7.44
CA GLU A 64 9.43 13.19 -6.61
C GLU A 64 7.92 13.22 -6.84
N GLN A 65 7.47 13.26 -8.09
CA GLN A 65 6.03 13.32 -8.40
C GLN A 65 5.29 12.05 -7.94
N LEU A 66 5.94 10.89 -8.06
CA LEU A 66 5.38 9.62 -7.58
C LEU A 66 5.29 9.65 -6.04
N ILE A 67 6.35 10.07 -5.36
CA ILE A 67 6.40 10.12 -3.90
C ILE A 67 5.38 11.12 -3.36
N ASP A 68 5.30 12.32 -3.93
CA ASP A 68 4.34 13.36 -3.52
C ASP A 68 2.89 12.90 -3.69
N HIS A 69 2.61 12.03 -4.66
CA HIS A 69 1.27 11.46 -4.83
C HIS A 69 0.92 10.40 -3.77
N TRP A 70 1.92 9.67 -3.27
CA TRP A 70 1.74 8.51 -2.40
C TRP A 70 2.02 8.80 -0.91
N VAL A 71 2.74 9.86 -0.58
CA VAL A 71 3.03 10.26 0.79
C VAL A 71 1.81 10.95 1.40
N GLY A 72 1.22 10.32 2.40
CA GLY A 72 0.08 10.85 3.14
C GLY A 72 -0.79 9.74 3.72
N THR A 73 -1.96 10.11 4.24
CA THR A 73 -2.96 9.14 4.70
C THR A 73 -3.83 8.71 3.52
N ILE A 74 -3.89 7.40 3.28
CA ILE A 74 -4.70 6.81 2.20
C ILE A 74 -5.93 6.17 2.82
N CYS A 75 -7.12 6.60 2.41
CA CYS A 75 -8.37 5.90 2.70
C CYS A 75 -8.71 5.00 1.51
N TRP A 76 -8.71 3.68 1.73
CA TRP A 76 -8.99 2.71 0.69
C TRP A 76 -10.42 2.20 0.81
N VAL A 77 -11.24 2.53 -0.20
CA VAL A 77 -12.65 2.11 -0.23
C VAL A 77 -12.80 0.92 -1.18
N CYS A 78 -13.12 -0.25 -0.61
CA CYS A 78 -13.42 -1.45 -1.39
C CYS A 78 -14.50 -2.29 -0.70
N LYS A 79 -15.10 -3.24 -1.44
CA LYS A 79 -16.01 -4.22 -0.83
C LYS A 79 -15.19 -5.18 0.00
N SER A 80 -15.42 -5.21 1.32
CA SER A 80 -14.74 -6.13 2.24
C SER A 80 -15.10 -7.58 1.91
N PRO A 81 -14.11 -8.45 1.62
CA PRO A 81 -14.36 -9.89 1.48
C PRO A 81 -14.58 -10.55 2.85
N PHE A 82 -14.23 -9.88 3.96
CA PHE A 82 -14.30 -10.43 5.32
C PHE A 82 -15.69 -10.31 5.95
N ARG A 83 -16.60 -9.53 5.36
CA ARG A 83 -17.99 -9.39 5.83
C ARG A 83 -19.00 -9.59 4.70
N PRO A 84 -19.18 -10.82 4.20
CA PRO A 84 -20.15 -11.10 3.14
C PRO A 84 -21.62 -10.86 3.56
N LEU A 85 -21.94 -10.83 4.88
CA LEU A 85 -23.32 -10.70 5.38
C LEU A 85 -23.71 -9.33 5.96
N HIS A 86 -22.77 -8.39 6.15
CA HIS A 86 -23.09 -7.08 6.72
C HIS A 86 -23.07 -6.00 5.64
N LYS A 87 -24.28 -5.53 5.26
CA LYS A 87 -24.49 -4.37 4.36
C LYS A 87 -24.02 -3.06 5.00
N GLN A 88 -22.73 -2.85 5.19
CA GLN A 88 -22.15 -1.51 5.31
C GLN A 88 -20.80 -1.50 4.61
N ILE A 89 -20.67 -0.60 3.64
CA ILE A 89 -19.42 -0.34 2.92
C ILE A 89 -18.40 0.11 3.97
N GLY A 90 -17.39 -0.72 4.24
CA GLY A 90 -16.29 -0.36 5.13
C GLY A 90 -15.37 0.64 4.44
N ARG A 91 -15.16 1.80 5.07
CA ARG A 91 -14.04 2.69 4.75
C ARG A 91 -12.86 2.22 5.60
N ALA A 92 -11.79 1.79 4.95
CA ALA A 92 -10.51 1.48 5.59
C ALA A 92 -9.53 2.64 5.38
#